data_AF-A0A931STV6-F1
#
_entry.id   AF-A0A931STV6-F1
#
_cell.length_a   1.000
_cell.length_b   1.000
_cell.length_c   1.000
_cell.angle_alpha   90.00
_cell.angle_beta   90.00
_cell.angle_gamma   90.00
#
_symmetry.space_group_name_H-M   'P 1'
#
loop_
_entity.id
_entity.type
_entity.pdbx_description
1 polymer ?
#
loop_
_entity_poly.entity_id
_entity_poly.type
_entity_poly.pdbx_seq_one_letter_code
_entity_poly.pdbx_strand_id
1 'polypeptide(L)'
;MEFLVRPVRNQPDVAEVRYDCACGCKPRARYHKGVDEANHEHCCCGRVHFVGMNAGQRLQAYLTERRAQGEDAGIAYSLHATAVQAPWGDSIPVAYALPDAPKAH
;
A
#
# COMPACT_ATOMS: atom_id res chain seq x y z
N MET A 1 2.46 10.67 -2.38
CA MET A 1 1.20 10.22 -1.74
C MET A 1 1.34 10.46 -0.25
N GLU A 2 0.30 10.99 0.41
CA GLU A 2 0.31 11.22 1.86
C GLU A 2 -0.53 10.14 2.55
N PHE A 3 -0.02 9.61 3.67
CA PHE A 3 -0.65 8.52 4.41
C PHE A 3 -1.13 9.00 5.78
N LEU A 4 -2.33 8.57 6.14
CA LEU A 4 -2.93 8.72 7.45
C LEU A 4 -2.81 7.41 8.22
N VAL A 5 -2.26 7.47 9.43
CA VAL A 5 -2.16 6.32 10.33
C VAL A 5 -3.23 6.43 11.41
N ARG A 6 -3.97 5.35 11.65
CA ARG A 6 -5.00 5.28 12.68
C ARG A 6 -4.86 4.02 13.51
N PRO A 7 -4.98 4.11 14.85
CA PRO A 7 -5.11 2.92 15.69
C PRO A 7 -6.44 2.22 15.40
N VAL A 8 -6.47 0.89 15.51
CA VAL A 8 -7.70 0.11 15.39
C VAL A 8 -8.31 -0.10 16.78
N ARG A 9 -9.61 0.20 16.92
CA ARG A 9 -10.32 0.07 18.20
C ARG A 9 -10.21 -1.35 18.73
N ASN A 10 -9.85 -1.48 20.02
CA ASN A 10 -9.64 -2.74 20.73
C ASN A 10 -8.51 -3.63 20.14
N GLN A 11 -7.63 -3.08 19.31
CA GLN A 11 -6.48 -3.79 18.72
C GLN A 11 -5.24 -2.89 18.82
N PRO A 12 -4.61 -2.81 20.01
CA PRO A 12 -3.50 -1.87 20.26
C PRO A 12 -2.27 -2.15 19.39
N ASP A 13 -2.11 -3.39 18.94
CA ASP A 13 -1.01 -3.83 18.09
C ASP A 13 -1.31 -3.70 16.59
N VAL A 14 -2.40 -3.03 16.21
CA VAL A 14 -2.80 -2.88 14.80
C VAL A 14 -2.90 -1.42 14.41
N ALA A 15 -2.17 -1.05 13.37
CA ALA A 15 -2.24 0.24 12.71
C ALA A 15 -2.93 0.11 11.35
N GLU A 16 -3.94 0.93 11.09
CA GLU A 16 -4.52 1.12 9.76
C GLU A 16 -3.80 2.29 9.07
N VAL A 17 -3.17 2.01 7.93
CA VAL A 17 -2.53 3.01 7.09
C VAL A 17 -3.40 3.21 5.87
N ARG A 18 -3.78 4.46 5.62
CA ARG A 18 -4.72 4.85 4.55
C ARG A 18 -4.15 6.00 3.75
N TYR A 19 -4.53 6.11 2.48
CA TYR A 19 -4.42 7.37 1.75
C TYR A 19 -5.75 7.75 1.10
N ASP A 20 -5.92 9.03 0.79
CA ASP A 20 -7.06 9.51 0.03
C ASP A 20 -6.68 9.55 -1.46
N CYS A 21 -7.35 8.72 -2.26
CA CYS A 21 -7.05 8.59 -3.68
C CYS A 21 -7.75 9.67 -4.51
N ALA A 22 -7.14 10.08 -5.61
CA ALA A 22 -7.70 11.09 -6.51
C ALA A 22 -9.00 10.61 -7.20
N CYS A 23 -9.23 9.30 -7.31
CA CYS A 23 -10.48 8.74 -7.80
C CYS A 23 -11.60 8.69 -6.73
N GLY A 24 -11.38 9.24 -5.53
CA GLY A 24 -12.35 9.27 -4.43
C GLY A 24 -12.31 8.06 -3.49
N CYS A 25 -11.64 6.97 -3.87
CA CYS A 25 -11.43 5.82 -2.98
C CYS A 25 -10.54 6.18 -1.78
N LYS A 26 -10.67 5.39 -0.71
CA LYS A 26 -9.86 5.53 0.51
C LYS A 26 -9.19 4.20 0.89
N PRO A 27 -8.17 3.76 0.12
CA PRO A 27 -7.53 2.46 0.33
C PRO A 27 -6.77 2.39 1.65
N ARG A 28 -6.84 1.24 2.31
CA ARG A 28 -6.38 0.94 3.67
C ARG A 28 -5.67 -0.40 3.71
N ALA A 29 -4.47 -0.42 4.28
CA ALA A 29 -3.81 -1.65 4.66
C ALA A 29 -3.53 -1.64 6.17
N ARG A 30 -3.66 -2.81 6.79
CA ARG A 30 -3.40 -2.97 8.23
C ARG A 30 -2.04 -3.59 8.46
N TYR A 31 -1.31 -3.04 9.42
CA TYR A 31 -0.06 -3.58 9.92
C TYR A 31 -0.23 -4.07 11.34
N HIS A 32 0.22 -5.30 11.59
CA HIS A 32 0.25 -5.91 12.92
C HIS A 32 1.66 -5.82 13.47
N LYS A 33 1.80 -5.28 14.69
CA LYS A 33 3.08 -5.12 15.36
C LYS A 33 3.81 -6.46 15.48
N GLY A 34 5.08 -6.48 15.10
CA GLY A 34 5.94 -7.67 15.20
C GLY A 34 5.65 -8.77 14.16
N VAL A 35 4.81 -8.49 13.15
CA VAL A 35 4.58 -9.41 12.03
C VAL A 35 5.41 -8.96 10.83
N ASP A 36 6.12 -9.91 10.24
CA ASP A 36 7.03 -9.69 9.09
C ASP A 36 6.31 -9.69 7.73
N GLU A 37 4.98 -9.58 7.75
CA GLU A 37 4.13 -9.62 6.56
C GLU A 37 3.62 -8.22 6.22
N ALA A 38 3.84 -7.80 4.96
CA ALA A 38 3.20 -6.60 4.43
C ALA A 38 1.81 -6.93 3.90
N ASN A 39 0.83 -6.15 4.33
CA ASN A 39 -0.52 -6.18 3.78
C ASN A 39 -0.68 -5.09 2.70
N HIS A 40 -1.69 -5.18 1.85
CA HIS A 40 -1.86 -4.24 0.74
C HIS A 40 -3.32 -3.96 0.40
N GLU A 41 -3.53 -2.84 -0.28
CA GLU A 41 -4.77 -2.59 -1.02
C GLU A 41 -4.47 -1.99 -2.40
N HIS A 42 -5.22 -2.47 -3.40
CA HIS A 42 -5.20 -2.01 -4.77
C HIS A 42 -6.47 -1.22 -5.07
N CYS A 43 -6.30 0.06 -5.37
CA CYS A 43 -7.37 0.96 -5.75
C CYS A 43 -7.83 0.72 -7.20
N CYS A 44 -9.11 0.93 -7.49
CA CYS A 44 -9.70 0.75 -8.83
C CYS A 44 -8.99 1.56 -9.94
N CYS A 45 -8.39 2.71 -9.62
CA CYS A 45 -7.63 3.51 -10.58
C CYS A 45 -6.23 2.94 -10.92
N GLY A 46 -5.86 1.80 -10.33
CA GLY A 46 -4.58 1.12 -10.55
C GLY A 46 -3.50 1.44 -9.52
N ARG A 47 -3.71 2.40 -8.61
CA ARG A 47 -2.75 2.69 -7.53
C ARG A 47 -2.76 1.59 -6.49
N VAL A 48 -1.60 1.14 -6.06
CA VAL A 48 -1.45 0.10 -5.04
C VAL A 48 -0.50 0.56 -3.95
N HIS A 49 -0.75 0.16 -2.71
CA HIS A 49 0.17 0.37 -1.60
C HIS A 49 0.28 -0.89 -0.74
N PHE A 50 1.49 -1.12 -0.25
CA PHE A 50 1.87 -2.18 0.69
C PHE A 50 2.38 -1.54 1.97
N VAL A 51 2.02 -2.13 3.11
CA VAL A 51 2.31 -1.62 4.44
C VAL A 51 2.82 -2.76 5.31
N GLY A 52 4.04 -2.60 5.85
CA GLY A 52 4.71 -3.59 6.69
C GLY A 52 6.09 -3.97 6.18
N MET A 53 6.70 -4.95 6.82
CA MET A 53 8.05 -5.40 6.47
C MET A 53 8.10 -5.93 5.03
N ASN A 54 9.20 -5.62 4.34
CA ASN A 54 9.41 -5.98 2.94
C ASN A 54 8.36 -5.40 1.97
N ALA A 55 7.63 -4.33 2.33
CA ALA A 55 6.60 -3.71 1.50
C ALA A 55 7.06 -3.45 0.05
N GLY A 56 8.30 -2.96 -0.15
CA GLY A 56 8.85 -2.71 -1.49
C GLY A 56 9.04 -3.98 -2.31
N GLN A 57 9.59 -5.04 -1.71
CA GLN A 57 9.76 -6.33 -2.39
C GLN A 57 8.42 -6.98 -2.73
N ARG A 58 7.46 -6.91 -1.79
CA ARG A 58 6.10 -7.44 -1.97
C ARG A 58 5.35 -6.69 -3.07
N LEU A 59 5.47 -5.36 -3.11
CA LEU A 59 4.92 -4.52 -4.18
C LEU A 59 5.49 -4.91 -5.55
N GLN A 60 6.81 -5.04 -5.65
CA GLN A 60 7.46 -5.41 -6.91
C GLN A 60 7.03 -6.80 -7.39
N ALA A 61 6.98 -7.78 -6.48
CA ALA A 61 6.53 -9.13 -6.79
C ALA A 61 5.06 -9.14 -7.28
N TYR A 62 4.19 -8.41 -6.58
CA TYR A 62 2.77 -8.27 -6.92
C TYR A 62 2.57 -7.72 -8.34
N LEU A 63 3.25 -6.62 -8.69
CA LEU A 63 3.12 -6.02 -10.03
C LEU A 63 3.72 -6.92 -11.12
N THR A 64 4.81 -7.63 -10.84
CA THR A 64 5.39 -8.60 -11.77
C THR A 64 4.42 -9.75 -12.04
N GLU A 65 3.78 -10.29 -11.01
CA GLU A 65 2.79 -11.37 -11.14
C GLU A 65 1.58 -10.91 -11.97
N ARG A 66 1.02 -9.73 -11.67
CA ARG A 66 -0.10 -9.17 -12.42
C ARG A 66 0.22 -8.92 -13.89
N ARG A 67 1.44 -8.47 -14.18
CA ARG A 67 1.91 -8.32 -15.57
C ARG A 67 2.02 -9.69 -16.25
N ALA A 68 2.53 -10.70 -15.57
CA ALA A 68 2.63 -12.06 -16.11
C ALA A 68 1.26 -12.70 -16.38
N GLN A 69 0.25 -12.35 -15.59
CA GLN A 69 -1.14 -12.78 -15.75
C GLN A 69 -1.91 -11.94 -16.80
N GLY A 70 -1.29 -10.91 -17.37
CA GLY A 70 -1.88 -10.03 -18.38
C GLY A 70 -2.79 -8.93 -17.85
N GLU A 71 -3.02 -8.85 -16.53
CA GLU A 71 -3.94 -7.88 -15.93
C GLU A 71 -3.43 -6.43 -16.01
N ASP A 72 -2.11 -6.26 -15.94
CA ASP A 72 -1.42 -4.98 -16.06
C ASP A 72 -0.44 -4.97 -17.25
N ALA A 73 -0.75 -5.74 -18.30
CA ALA A 73 0.05 -5.77 -19.52
C ALA A 73 0.15 -4.36 -20.14
N GLY A 74 1.37 -3.88 -20.34
CA GLY A 74 1.63 -2.55 -20.90
C GLY A 74 1.44 -1.37 -19.94
N ILE A 75 1.13 -1.62 -18.65
CA ILE A 75 1.08 -0.56 -17.63
C ILE A 75 2.47 -0.41 -17.01
N ALA A 76 3.00 0.82 -17.11
CA ALA A 76 4.18 1.26 -16.40
C ALA A 76 3.78 1.87 -15.05
N TYR A 77 4.61 1.58 -14.04
CA TYR A 77 4.38 2.01 -12.67
C TYR A 77 5.61 2.76 -12.16
N SER A 78 5.36 3.93 -11.58
CA SER A 78 6.33 4.63 -10.75
C SER A 78 6.27 4.08 -9.32
N LEU A 79 7.36 3.45 -8.86
CA LEU A 79 7.46 2.85 -7.53
C LEU A 79 8.09 3.81 -6.54
N HIS A 80 7.52 3.86 -5.33
CA HIS A 80 7.97 4.72 -4.26
C HIS A 80 7.99 3.94 -2.95
N ALA A 81 8.95 4.30 -2.08
CA ALA A 81 9.04 3.79 -0.72
C ALA A 81 9.08 4.96 0.25
N THR A 82 8.44 4.79 1.40
CA THR A 82 8.45 5.72 2.52
C THR A 82 8.25 4.94 3.82
N ALA A 83 8.16 5.64 4.93
CA ALA A 83 7.73 5.08 6.20
C ALA A 83 6.72 5.99 6.88
N VAL A 84 5.88 5.40 7.73
CA VAL A 84 4.90 6.12 8.53
C VAL A 84 5.07 5.76 10.00
N GLN A 85 4.70 6.69 10.88
CA GLN A 85 4.81 6.49 12.32
C GLN A 85 3.61 5.67 12.82
N ALA A 86 3.88 4.53 13.45
CA ALA A 86 2.87 3.73 14.14
C ALA A 86 2.31 4.47 15.36
N PRO A 87 1.07 4.16 15.79
CA PRO A 87 0.50 4.71 17.03
C PRO A 87 1.33 4.43 18.29
N TRP A 88 2.13 3.36 18.28
CA TRP A 88 2.99 2.95 19.39
C TRP A 88 4.45 3.41 19.26
N GLY A 89 4.79 4.26 18.28
CA GLY A 89 6.12 4.88 18.18
C GLY A 89 7.14 4.17 17.28
N ASP A 90 6.81 3.02 16.68
CA ASP A 90 7.67 2.37 15.68
C ASP A 90 7.46 2.91 14.27
N SER A 91 8.47 2.79 13.40
CA SER A 91 8.37 3.13 11.98
C SER A 91 7.83 1.95 11.18
N ILE A 92 6.75 2.15 10.44
CA ILE A 92 6.14 1.14 9.56
C ILE A 92 6.56 1.44 8.11
N PRO A 93 7.27 0.52 7.43
CA PRO A 93 7.60 0.69 6.02
C PRO A 93 6.34 0.69 5.16
N VAL A 94 6.30 1.58 4.17
CA VAL A 94 5.23 1.66 3.17
C VAL A 94 5.84 1.75 1.79
N ALA A 95 5.36 0.94 0.87
CA ALA A 95 5.69 1.07 -0.55
C ALA A 95 4.43 1.28 -1.35
N TYR A 96 4.49 2.09 -2.40
CA TYR A 96 3.33 2.32 -3.26
C TYR A 96 3.74 2.49 -4.72
N ALA A 97 2.81 2.15 -5.60
CA ALA A 97 2.98 2.30 -7.03
C ALA A 97 1.89 3.20 -7.61
N LEU A 98 2.30 4.08 -8.52
CA LEU A 98 1.43 4.94 -9.29
C LEU A 98 1.48 4.49 -10.75
N PRO A 99 0.35 4.11 -11.38
CA PRO A 99 0.34 3.82 -12.81
C PRO A 99 0.54 5.11 -13.59
N ASP A 100 1.31 5.06 -14.68
CA ASP A 100 1.58 6.23 -15.53
C ASP A 100 0.31 6.74 -16.22
N ALA A 101 -0.65 5.85 -16.46
CA ALA A 101 -2.00 6.17 -16.92
C ALA A 101 -3.05 5.57 -15.96
N PRO A 102 -3.50 6.33 -14.93
CA PRO A 102 -4.53 5.87 -14.01
C PRO A 102 -5.85 5.59 -14.73
N LYS A 103 -6.54 4.51 -14.38
CA LYS A 103 -7.85 4.19 -14.96
C LYS A 103 -8.87 5.27 -14.56
N ALA A 104 -9.65 5.75 -15.52
CA ALA A 104 -10.80 6.60 -15.24
C ALA A 104 -11.88 5.80 -14.51
N HIS A 105 -12.49 6.42 -13.50
CA HIS A 105 -13.60 5.87 -12.73
C HIS A 105 -14.94 6.27 -13.35
#